data_AF-A0A9P6CGV5-F1
#
_entry.id   AF-A0A9P6CGV5-F1
#
_cell.length_a   1.000
_cell.length_b   1.000
_cell.length_c   1.000
_cell.angle_alpha   90.00
_cell.angle_beta   90.00
_cell.angle_gamma   90.00
#
_symmetry.space_group_name_H-M   'P 1'
#
loop_
_entity.id
_entity.type
_entity.pdbx_description
1 polymer ?
#
loop_
_entity_poly.entity_id
_entity_poly.type
_entity_poly.pdbx_seq_one_letter_code
_entity_poly.pdbx_strand_id
1 'polypeptide(L)'
;AGSTWTILERFGYGSILQELNGSGVHRLENILTLLSDVHDRFERLELWFEETSTEHQYNIGAIDPEEVFEFSRLPRQVKFETEHHNMALPSSIYLKLHAVCAKIAHLSGAGEYIEKFQRDLEQTDVLASDGSSTELLHDALLSLKAITIGV
;
A
#
# COMPACT_ATOMS: atom_id res chain seq x y z
N ALA A 1 -13.62 8.68 17.17
CA ALA A 1 -12.99 8.17 15.94
C ALA A 1 -13.19 6.65 15.91
N GLY A 2 -13.65 6.08 14.79
CA GLY A 2 -13.63 4.63 14.60
C GLY A 2 -12.19 4.20 14.28
N SER A 3 -11.76 3.03 14.76
CA SER A 3 -10.46 2.51 14.32
C SER A 3 -10.50 2.25 12.82
N THR A 4 -9.33 2.24 12.18
CA THR A 4 -9.11 1.72 10.83
C THR A 4 -9.82 0.37 10.61
N TRP A 5 -9.94 -0.46 11.66
CA TRP A 5 -10.58 -1.77 11.60
C TRP A 5 -12.09 -1.67 11.46
N THR A 6 -12.73 -0.77 12.20
CA THR A 6 -14.17 -0.51 12.07
C THR A 6 -14.51 0.00 10.67
N ILE A 7 -13.59 0.74 10.03
CA ILE A 7 -13.77 1.23 8.67
C ILE A 7 -13.74 0.06 7.69
N LEU A 8 -12.72 -0.80 7.77
CA LEU A 8 -12.58 -1.96 6.88
C LEU A 8 -13.74 -2.96 7.03
N GLU A 9 -14.21 -3.22 8.25
CA GLU A 9 -15.41 -4.04 8.49
C GLU A 9 -16.65 -3.46 7.81
N ARG A 10 -16.86 -2.13 7.89
CA ARG A 10 -18.00 -1.46 7.25
C ARG A 10 -17.96 -1.54 5.73
N PHE A 11 -16.77 -1.66 5.14
CA PHE A 11 -16.59 -1.88 3.71
C PHE A 11 -16.60 -3.36 3.30
N GLY A 12 -16.91 -4.28 4.21
CA GLY A 12 -17.02 -5.71 3.94
C GLY A 12 -15.69 -6.46 3.97
N TYR A 13 -14.60 -5.84 4.44
CA TYR A 13 -13.27 -6.42 4.51
C TYR A 13 -12.93 -7.01 5.88
N GLY A 14 -13.95 -7.34 6.69
CA GLY A 14 -13.75 -7.87 8.05
C GLY A 14 -12.97 -9.19 8.11
N SER A 15 -13.07 -10.06 7.08
CA SER A 15 -12.31 -11.32 7.02
C SER A 15 -10.82 -11.10 6.77
N ILE A 16 -10.47 -10.10 5.95
CA ILE A 16 -9.06 -9.76 5.64
C ILE A 16 -8.32 -9.37 6.92
N LEU A 17 -9.00 -8.71 7.86
CA LEU A 17 -8.41 -8.34 9.15
C LEU A 17 -7.98 -9.56 9.96
N GLN A 18 -8.70 -10.69 9.87
CA GLN A 18 -8.30 -11.93 10.53
C GLN A 18 -7.19 -12.63 9.76
N GLU A 19 -7.23 -12.58 8.42
CA GLU A 19 -6.24 -13.22 7.55
C GLU A 19 -4.85 -12.57 7.63
N LEU A 20 -4.79 -11.25 7.79
CA LEU A 20 -3.55 -10.46 7.83
C LEU A 20 -3.13 -10.10 9.25
N ASN A 21 -3.60 -10.82 10.28
CA ASN A 21 -3.14 -10.58 11.65
C ASN A 21 -1.95 -11.48 12.01
N GLY A 22 -1.01 -10.97 12.82
CA GLY A 22 0.15 -11.73 13.27
C GLY A 22 0.96 -12.30 12.10
N SER A 23 1.27 -13.60 12.17
CA SER A 23 1.98 -14.33 11.10
C SER A 23 1.29 -14.32 9.74
N GLY A 24 -0.01 -13.98 9.68
CA GLY A 24 -0.78 -13.92 8.43
C GLY A 24 -0.31 -12.85 7.45
N VAL A 25 0.41 -11.82 7.91
CA VAL A 25 0.95 -10.76 7.03
C VAL A 25 2.02 -11.26 6.06
N HIS A 26 2.73 -12.33 6.41
CA HIS A 26 3.87 -12.88 5.64
C HIS A 26 3.47 -13.94 4.61
N ARG A 27 2.18 -14.03 4.29
CA ARG A 27 1.67 -14.97 3.28
C ARG A 27 2.05 -14.53 1.88
N LEU A 28 2.31 -15.49 0.98
CA LEU A 28 2.69 -15.19 -0.41
C LEU A 28 1.61 -14.38 -1.15
N GLU A 29 0.35 -14.60 -0.79
CA GLU A 29 -0.79 -13.86 -1.32
C GLU A 29 -0.73 -12.36 -0.97
N ASN A 30 0.06 -11.95 0.02
CA ASN A 30 0.27 -10.56 0.44
C ASN A 30 1.70 -10.06 0.14
N ILE A 31 2.44 -10.74 -0.76
CA ILE A 31 3.81 -10.36 -1.12
C ILE A 31 3.88 -10.06 -2.61
N LEU A 32 4.51 -8.94 -2.94
CA LEU A 32 4.88 -8.54 -4.29
C LEU A 32 6.36 -8.20 -4.32
N THR A 33 7.05 -8.63 -5.37
CA THR A 33 8.41 -8.15 -5.68
C THR A 33 8.31 -7.22 -6.88
N LEU A 34 8.75 -5.98 -6.72
CA LEU A 34 8.64 -4.93 -7.72
C LEU A 34 10.03 -4.34 -7.99
N LEU A 35 10.19 -3.72 -9.16
CA LEU A 35 11.35 -2.85 -9.41
C LEU A 35 11.32 -1.68 -8.41
N SER A 36 12.48 -1.17 -8.03
CA SER A 36 12.59 -0.16 -6.95
C SER A 36 11.68 1.04 -7.17
N ASP A 37 11.67 1.61 -8.37
CA ASP A 37 10.83 2.74 -8.74
C ASP A 37 9.33 2.43 -8.71
N VAL A 38 8.95 1.21 -9.09
CA VAL A 38 7.56 0.74 -9.03
C VAL A 38 7.14 0.47 -7.59
N HIS A 39 8.04 -0.09 -6.79
CA HIS A 39 7.85 -0.33 -5.37
C HIS A 39 7.56 0.98 -4.64
N ASP A 40 8.40 2.00 -4.85
CA ASP A 40 8.28 3.30 -4.20
C ASP A 40 6.91 3.95 -4.51
N ARG A 41 6.47 3.90 -5.77
CA ARG A 41 5.14 4.41 -6.17
C ARG A 41 4.00 3.60 -5.59
N PHE A 42 4.16 2.28 -5.50
CA PHE A 42 3.14 1.41 -4.91
C PHE A 42 2.98 1.69 -3.40
N GLU A 43 4.08 1.88 -2.69
CA GLU A 43 4.10 2.21 -1.25
C GLU A 43 3.52 3.60 -0.96
N ARG A 44 3.80 4.58 -1.83
CA ARG A 44 3.26 5.96 -1.75
C ARG A 44 1.81 6.11 -2.19
N LEU A 45 1.14 5.00 -2.55
CA LEU A 45 -0.23 4.99 -3.06
C LEU A 45 -0.40 5.76 -4.39
N GLU A 46 0.65 5.80 -5.20
CA GLU A 46 0.70 6.50 -6.49
C GLU A 46 0.53 5.55 -7.69
N LEU A 47 0.64 4.24 -7.46
CA LEU A 47 0.45 3.18 -8.45
C LEU A 47 -0.35 2.04 -7.83
N TRP A 48 -1.31 1.48 -8.57
CA TRP A 48 -2.16 0.37 -8.09
C TRP A 48 -2.53 -0.60 -9.22
N PHE A 49 -3.07 -1.76 -8.85
CA PHE A 49 -3.48 -2.82 -9.77
C PHE A 49 -5.00 -3.00 -9.75
N GLU A 50 -5.63 -2.93 -10.93
CA GLU A 50 -7.08 -3.12 -11.09
C GLU A 50 -7.38 -4.41 -11.83
N GLU A 51 -8.20 -5.28 -11.24
CA GLU A 51 -8.62 -6.54 -11.86
C GLU A 51 -9.23 -6.31 -13.25
N THR A 52 -8.88 -7.19 -14.19
CA THR A 52 -9.58 -7.30 -15.47
C THR A 52 -10.58 -8.46 -15.44
N SER A 53 -11.22 -8.76 -16.58
CA SER A 53 -12.03 -9.98 -16.74
C SER A 53 -11.20 -11.26 -16.78
N THR A 54 -9.86 -11.16 -16.85
CA THR A 54 -8.94 -12.30 -16.89
C THR A 54 -8.29 -12.49 -15.53
N GLU A 55 -8.32 -13.72 -15.01
CA GLU A 55 -7.73 -14.04 -13.72
C GLU A 55 -6.22 -13.72 -13.68
N HIS A 56 -5.76 -13.17 -12.55
CA HIS A 56 -4.39 -12.72 -12.31
C HIS A 56 -3.87 -11.69 -13.32
N GLN A 57 -4.76 -11.03 -14.07
CA GLN A 57 -4.41 -9.94 -14.96
C GLN A 57 -4.96 -8.63 -14.39
N TYR A 58 -4.14 -7.59 -14.49
CA TYR A 58 -4.43 -6.30 -13.91
C TYR A 58 -4.06 -5.16 -14.85
N ASN A 59 -4.94 -4.17 -14.95
CA ASN A 59 -4.56 -2.87 -15.49
C ASN A 59 -3.78 -2.12 -14.42
N ILE A 60 -2.70 -1.44 -14.83
CA ILE A 60 -1.95 -0.57 -13.95
C ILE A 60 -2.64 0.79 -13.93
N GLY A 61 -3.02 1.24 -12.74
CA GLY A 61 -3.46 2.60 -12.47
C GLY A 61 -2.33 3.39 -11.83
N ALA A 62 -2.29 4.70 -12.11
CA ALA A 62 -1.29 5.60 -11.55
C ALA A 62 -1.86 7.01 -11.38
N ILE A 63 -1.30 7.75 -10.42
CA ILE A 63 -1.60 9.18 -10.21
C ILE A 63 -1.09 10.04 -11.38
N ASP A 64 0.08 9.70 -11.92
CA ASP A 64 0.68 10.31 -13.10
C ASP A 64 0.88 9.23 -14.19
N PRO A 65 -0.14 9.01 -15.04
CA PRO A 65 -0.04 8.05 -16.13
C PRO A 65 1.07 8.36 -17.14
N GLU A 66 1.41 9.62 -17.36
CA GLU A 66 2.42 10.00 -18.34
C GLU A 66 3.81 9.59 -17.83
N GLU A 67 4.12 9.93 -16.57
CA GLU A 67 5.35 9.54 -15.90
C GLU A 67 5.54 8.01 -15.86
N VAL A 68 4.47 7.28 -15.55
CA VAL A 68 4.50 5.82 -15.42
C VAL A 68 4.61 5.12 -16.77
N PHE A 69 3.78 5.48 -17.76
CA PHE A 69 3.69 4.72 -19.00
C PHE A 69 4.63 5.22 -20.11
N GLU A 70 4.89 6.52 -20.19
CA GLU A 70 5.68 7.09 -21.29
C GLU A 70 7.15 7.23 -20.90
N PHE A 71 7.43 7.73 -19.69
CA PHE A 71 8.81 7.92 -19.22
C PHE A 71 9.41 6.65 -18.62
N SER A 72 8.71 6.03 -17.65
CA SER A 72 9.17 4.79 -17.01
C SER A 72 8.89 3.55 -17.87
N ARG A 73 8.10 3.70 -18.95
CA ARG A 73 7.80 2.65 -19.93
C ARG A 73 7.18 1.39 -19.32
N LEU A 74 6.42 1.56 -18.23
CA LEU A 74 5.65 0.47 -17.67
C LEU A 74 4.55 0.04 -18.67
N PRO A 75 4.23 -1.25 -18.74
CA PRO A 75 3.08 -1.68 -19.52
C PRO A 75 1.80 -1.14 -18.87
N ARG A 76 0.75 -0.93 -19.66
CA ARG A 76 -0.57 -0.55 -19.13
C ARG A 76 -1.30 -1.70 -18.43
N GLN A 77 -0.85 -2.92 -18.68
CA GLN A 77 -1.45 -4.14 -18.17
C GLN A 77 -0.37 -5.17 -17.87
N VAL A 78 -0.56 -5.93 -16.79
CA VAL A 78 0.33 -7.01 -16.38
C VAL A 78 -0.48 -8.26 -16.10
N LYS A 79 0.16 -9.43 -16.26
CA LYS A 79 -0.38 -10.71 -15.81
C LYS A 79 0.63 -11.34 -14.85
N PHE A 80 0.16 -11.71 -13.66
CA PHE A 80 0.98 -12.39 -12.68
C PHE A 80 0.98 -13.88 -12.99
N GLU A 81 2.17 -14.45 -13.08
CA GLU A 81 2.40 -15.84 -13.43
C GLU A 81 3.46 -16.42 -12.49
N THR A 82 3.41 -17.73 -12.28
CA THR A 82 4.39 -18.48 -11.50
C THR A 82 4.75 -19.76 -12.25
N GLU A 83 6.03 -20.09 -12.31
CA GLU A 83 6.50 -21.38 -12.83
C GLU A 83 6.29 -22.52 -11.83
N HIS A 84 6.00 -22.16 -10.56
CA HIS A 84 5.76 -23.10 -9.48
C HIS A 84 4.27 -23.10 -9.15
N HIS A 85 3.55 -24.13 -9.61
CA HIS A 85 2.11 -24.31 -9.37
C HIS A 85 1.71 -24.33 -7.87
N ASN A 86 2.68 -24.47 -6.98
CA ASN A 86 2.49 -24.55 -5.53
C ASN A 86 2.63 -23.18 -4.85
N MET A 87 3.14 -22.16 -5.56
CA MET A 87 3.31 -20.82 -5.01
C MET A 87 2.06 -20.01 -5.32
N ALA A 88 1.42 -19.51 -4.27
CA ALA A 88 0.27 -18.64 -4.41
C ALA A 88 0.70 -17.31 -5.05
N LEU A 89 -0.14 -16.80 -5.94
CA LEU A 89 0.00 -15.46 -6.50
C LEU A 89 -0.60 -14.41 -5.55
N PRO A 90 -0.22 -13.13 -5.70
CA PRO A 90 -0.84 -12.04 -4.96
C PRO A 90 -2.37 -12.09 -5.03
N SER A 91 -3.02 -11.95 -3.88
CA SER A 91 -4.48 -11.97 -3.76
C SER A 91 -5.08 -10.74 -4.43
N SER A 92 -6.00 -10.98 -5.35
CA SER A 92 -6.70 -9.92 -6.06
C SER A 92 -7.52 -9.03 -5.12
N ILE A 93 -7.99 -9.60 -3.99
CA ILE A 93 -8.71 -8.86 -2.95
C ILE A 93 -7.77 -7.87 -2.24
N TYR A 94 -6.53 -8.26 -1.93
CA TYR A 94 -5.57 -7.37 -1.26
C TYR A 94 -5.14 -6.23 -2.20
N LEU A 95 -4.93 -6.53 -3.48
CA LEU A 95 -4.65 -5.52 -4.51
C LEU A 95 -5.80 -4.55 -4.69
N LYS A 96 -7.04 -5.05 -4.69
CA LYS A 96 -8.24 -4.21 -4.74
C LYS A 96 -8.36 -3.29 -3.53
N LEU A 97 -8.04 -3.80 -2.33
CA LEU A 97 -8.03 -2.99 -1.12
C LEU A 97 -7.00 -1.85 -1.23
N HIS A 98 -5.78 -2.17 -1.66
CA HIS A 98 -4.74 -1.17 -1.92
C HIS A 98 -5.21 -0.12 -2.95
N ALA A 99 -5.77 -0.55 -4.08
CA ALA A 99 -6.28 0.34 -5.12
C ALA A 99 -7.37 1.29 -4.61
N VAL A 100 -8.26 0.81 -3.74
CA VAL A 100 -9.28 1.66 -3.08
C VAL A 100 -8.61 2.69 -2.17
N CYS A 101 -7.65 2.27 -1.34
CA CYS A 101 -6.89 3.17 -0.49
C CYS A 101 -6.15 4.24 -1.30
N ALA A 102 -5.49 3.86 -2.39
CA ALA A 102 -4.77 4.78 -3.26
C ALA A 102 -5.69 5.82 -3.90
N LYS A 103 -6.81 5.37 -4.46
CA LYS A 103 -7.81 6.27 -5.05
C LYS A 103 -8.41 7.23 -4.01
N ILE A 104 -8.72 6.74 -2.81
CA ILE A 104 -9.27 7.60 -1.74
C ILE A 104 -8.23 8.61 -1.27
N ALA A 105 -6.99 8.18 -1.04
CA ALA A 105 -5.91 9.07 -0.62
C ALA A 105 -5.70 10.19 -1.64
N HIS A 106 -5.69 9.85 -2.93
CA HIS A 106 -5.55 10.83 -4.00
C HIS A 106 -6.76 11.77 -4.10
N LEU A 107 -7.99 11.22 -4.19
CA LEU A 107 -9.21 12.02 -4.35
C LEU A 107 -9.51 12.93 -3.15
N SER A 108 -9.04 12.57 -1.96
CA SER A 108 -9.20 13.38 -0.74
C SER A 108 -8.08 14.41 -0.54
N GLY A 109 -7.03 14.39 -1.36
CA GLY A 109 -5.81 15.18 -1.15
C GLY A 109 -4.93 14.67 0.00
N ALA A 110 -5.30 13.56 0.66
CA ALA A 110 -4.51 12.96 1.73
C ALA A 110 -3.20 12.33 1.23
N GLY A 111 -3.09 12.04 -0.08
CA GLY A 111 -1.87 11.52 -0.69
C GLY A 111 -0.63 12.38 -0.41
N GLU A 112 -0.74 13.70 -0.56
CA GLU A 112 0.37 14.64 -0.32
C GLU A 112 0.83 14.62 1.15
N TYR A 113 -0.11 14.46 2.08
CA TYR A 113 0.19 14.36 3.51
C TYR A 113 0.91 13.04 3.83
N ILE A 114 0.44 11.92 3.27
CA ILE A 114 1.06 10.59 3.45
C ILE A 114 2.50 10.60 2.89
N GLU A 115 2.68 11.13 1.68
CA GLU A 115 3.98 11.22 1.02
C GLU A 115 4.96 12.11 1.82
N LYS A 116 4.50 13.27 2.31
CA LYS A 116 5.30 14.12 3.19
C LYS A 116 5.68 13.40 4.48
N PHE A 117 4.74 12.72 5.12
CA PHE A 117 5.00 11.95 6.34
C PHE A 117 6.05 10.86 6.10
N GLN A 118 5.92 10.08 5.02
CA GLN A 118 6.90 9.04 4.64
C GLN A 118 8.29 9.62 4.40
N ARG A 119 8.41 10.69 3.59
CA ARG A 119 9.68 11.37 3.35
C ARG A 119 10.30 11.92 4.62
N ASP A 120 9.51 12.57 5.47
CA ASP A 120 10.01 13.15 6.71
C ASP A 120 10.51 12.02 7.65
N LEU A 121 9.85 10.85 7.68
CA LEU A 121 10.28 9.69 8.45
C LEU A 121 11.61 9.11 7.95
N GLU A 122 11.79 9.01 6.63
CA GLU A 122 13.03 8.51 6.00
C GLU A 122 14.22 9.47 6.18
N GLN A 123 13.98 10.78 6.16
CA GLN A 123 15.03 11.79 6.22
C GLN A 123 15.39 12.24 7.65
N THR A 124 14.53 11.92 8.64
CA THR A 124 14.75 12.31 10.03
C THR A 124 15.51 11.23 10.79
N ASP A 125 16.85 11.31 10.79
CA ASP A 125 17.70 10.40 11.56
C ASP A 125 17.67 10.67 13.08
N VAL A 126 17.39 11.92 13.48
CA VAL A 126 17.39 12.35 14.88
C VAL A 126 16.27 13.36 15.13
N LEU A 127 15.60 13.26 16.28
CA LEU A 127 14.58 14.23 16.68
C LEU A 127 15.23 15.60 16.97
N ALA A 128 14.58 16.66 16.51
CA ALA A 128 15.02 18.02 16.77
C ALA A 128 14.92 18.35 18.27
N SER A 129 15.97 18.94 18.83
CA SER A 129 16.04 19.30 20.26
C SER A 129 15.08 20.41 20.67
N ASP A 130 14.54 21.16 19.69
CA ASP A 130 13.57 22.24 19.88
C ASP A 130 12.11 21.76 19.92
N GLY A 131 11.89 20.44 19.73
CA GLY A 131 10.56 19.84 19.75
C GLY A 131 9.79 19.95 18.42
N SER A 132 10.39 20.48 17.34
CA SER A 132 9.72 20.56 16.04
C SER A 132 9.39 19.19 15.42
N SER A 133 10.06 18.11 15.85
CA SER A 133 9.77 16.73 15.44
C SER A 133 8.62 16.06 16.24
N THR A 134 7.92 16.79 17.12
CA THR A 134 6.92 16.17 18.02
C THR A 134 5.74 15.54 17.27
N GLU A 135 5.23 16.20 16.23
CA GLU A 135 4.12 15.68 15.43
C GLU A 135 4.54 14.40 14.67
N LEU A 136 5.70 14.44 14.01
CA LEU A 136 6.28 13.29 13.33
C LEU A 136 6.49 12.10 14.28
N LEU A 137 7.05 12.36 15.47
CA LEU A 137 7.23 11.32 16.50
C LEU A 137 5.89 10.74 16.95
N HIS A 138 4.88 11.59 17.16
CA HIS A 138 3.55 11.15 17.57
C HIS A 138 2.93 10.24 16.52
N ASP A 139 2.95 10.66 15.25
CA ASP A 139 2.38 9.92 14.13
C ASP A 139 3.15 8.61 13.88
N ALA A 140 4.48 8.62 14.01
CA ALA A 140 5.32 7.43 13.95
C ALA A 140 4.98 6.42 15.08
N LEU A 141 4.78 6.89 16.31
CA LEU A 141 4.38 6.05 17.44
C LEU A 141 2.98 5.47 17.27
N LEU A 142 2.04 6.22 16.69
CA LEU A 142 0.71 5.71 16.34
C LEU A 142 0.79 4.64 15.25
N SER A 143 1.65 4.85 14.25
CA SER A 143 1.89 3.91 13.15
C SER A 143 2.55 2.62 13.63
N LEU A 144 3.55 2.71 14.51
CA LEU A 144 4.17 1.56 15.17
C LEU A 144 3.19 0.79 16.05
N LYS A 145 2.28 1.46 16.76
CA LYS A 145 1.23 0.77 17.53
C LYS A 145 0.25 0.01 16.64
N ALA A 146 -0.04 0.49 15.43
CA ALA A 146 -0.83 -0.28 14.47
C ALA A 146 -0.11 -1.55 14.01
N ILE A 147 1.23 -1.54 13.96
CA ILE A 147 2.08 -2.71 13.66
C ILE A 147 2.17 -3.66 14.88
N THR A 148 2.32 -3.13 16.10
CA THR A 148 2.49 -3.94 17.33
C THR A 148 1.20 -4.59 17.84
N ILE A 149 0.02 -4.12 17.42
CA ILE A 149 -1.25 -4.83 17.69
C ILE A 149 -1.37 -6.12 16.84
N GLY A 150 -0.46 -6.32 15.88
CA GLY A 150 -0.29 -7.55 15.10
C GLY A 150 0.93 -8.40 15.50
N VAL A 151 1.35 -8.41 16.78
CA VAL A 151 2.34 -9.38 17.32
C VAL A 151 1.67 -10.31 18.33
#